data_AF-A0A971D1S2-F1
#
_entry.id   AF-A0A971D1S2-F1
#
_cell.length_a   1.000
_cell.length_b   1.000
_cell.length_c   1.000
_cell.angle_alpha   90.00
_cell.angle_beta   90.00
_cell.angle_gamma   90.00
#
_symmetry.space_group_name_H-M   'P 1'
#
loop_
_entity.id
_entity.type
_entity.pdbx_description
1 polymer ?
#
loop_
_entity_poly.entity_id
_entity_poly.type
_entity_poly.pdbx_seq_one_letter_code
_entity_poly.pdbx_strand_id
1 'polypeptide(L)'
;YLGIPFAGVVFGSMDSGTLVAHIVVPALLALGLNEAAYAAELVRAGIISVEAGQTEAALSLGMSPTLTMRRIVLPQAMRVIVPTFGNETISMLKTTSLIAAIGGLEMFGRLQQIYAQTFQIIPLLVVACLWYLFLTSVLTVAQGYLEAYFGRGFGEKEAEAAERRAAKRAARGQHV
;
A
#
# COMPACT_ATOMS: atom_id res chain seq x y z
N TYR A 1 17.02 -18.89 -23.37
CA TYR A 1 18.01 -19.11 -24.46
C TYR A 1 17.44 -18.55 -25.76
N LEU A 2 18.19 -17.69 -26.47
CA LEU A 2 17.86 -17.32 -27.85
C LEU A 2 18.93 -17.92 -28.76
N GLY A 3 18.54 -18.93 -29.53
CA GLY A 3 19.42 -19.67 -30.43
C GLY A 3 18.60 -20.39 -31.49
N ILE A 4 19.25 -20.75 -32.60
CA ILE A 4 18.61 -21.53 -33.66
C ILE A 4 18.57 -23.00 -33.18
N PRO A 5 17.38 -23.60 -33.00
CA PRO A 5 17.28 -24.99 -32.59
C PRO A 5 17.96 -25.89 -33.63
N PHE A 6 18.69 -26.90 -33.16
CA PHE A 6 19.44 -27.91 -33.93
C PHE A 6 20.74 -27.45 -34.63
N ALA A 7 21.10 -26.16 -34.60
CA ALA A 7 22.34 -25.65 -35.22
C ALA A 7 23.51 -25.47 -34.24
N GLY A 8 23.29 -25.62 -32.92
CA GLY A 8 24.34 -25.51 -31.90
C GLY A 8 24.86 -24.08 -31.64
N VAL A 9 24.40 -23.08 -32.39
CA VAL A 9 24.84 -21.68 -32.24
C VAL A 9 23.97 -20.96 -31.21
N VAL A 10 24.60 -20.57 -30.09
CA VAL A 10 23.98 -19.81 -29.00
C VAL A 10 24.51 -18.37 -29.07
N PHE A 11 23.65 -17.42 -29.46
CA PHE A 11 24.02 -16.01 -29.61
C PHE A 11 24.07 -15.24 -28.28
N GLY A 12 23.63 -15.88 -27.20
CA GLY A 12 23.72 -15.40 -25.83
C GLY A 12 22.98 -16.36 -24.89
N SER A 13 23.67 -16.85 -23.87
CA SER A 13 23.05 -17.54 -22.75
C SER A 13 22.99 -16.57 -21.58
N MET A 14 21.82 -15.96 -21.36
CA MET A 14 21.49 -15.53 -20.01
C MET A 14 21.01 -16.79 -19.31
N ASP A 15 21.74 -17.22 -18.29
CA ASP A 15 21.29 -18.29 -17.41
C ASP A 15 20.06 -17.80 -16.67
N SER A 16 18.88 -17.98 -17.28
CA SER A 16 17.60 -17.73 -16.64
C SER A 16 17.45 -18.56 -15.36
N GLY A 17 18.26 -19.62 -15.21
CA GLY A 17 18.41 -20.38 -13.99
C GLY A 17 18.87 -19.53 -12.81
N THR A 18 19.79 -18.57 -12.94
CA THR A 18 20.25 -17.81 -11.76
C THR A 18 19.28 -16.70 -11.32
N LEU A 19 18.60 -16.03 -12.26
CA LEU A 19 17.59 -15.00 -11.93
C LEU A 19 16.25 -15.61 -11.48
N VAL A 20 15.90 -16.80 -11.95
CA VAL A 20 14.66 -17.52 -11.56
C VAL A 20 14.90 -18.50 -10.41
N ALA A 21 16.11 -19.04 -10.21
CA ALA A 21 16.40 -19.94 -9.08
C ALA A 21 16.32 -19.25 -7.73
N HIS A 22 16.55 -17.94 -7.68
CA HIS A 22 16.32 -17.15 -6.48
C HIS A 22 14.89 -16.60 -6.50
N ILE A 23 13.94 -17.36 -5.93
CA ILE A 23 12.51 -17.01 -5.79
C ILE A 23 12.24 -15.59 -5.29
N VAL A 24 13.20 -14.99 -4.59
CA VAL A 24 13.18 -13.60 -4.12
C VAL A 24 13.03 -12.60 -5.26
N VAL A 25 13.77 -12.72 -6.36
CA VAL A 25 13.72 -11.73 -7.46
C VAL A 25 12.36 -11.70 -8.16
N PRO A 26 11.79 -12.83 -8.64
CA PRO A 26 10.46 -12.82 -9.25
C PRO A 26 9.36 -12.45 -8.24
N ALA A 27 9.50 -12.83 -6.97
CA ALA A 27 8.56 -12.41 -5.92
C ALA A 27 8.58 -10.89 -5.69
N LEU A 28 9.76 -10.27 -5.63
CA LEU A 28 9.93 -8.83 -5.52
C LEU A 28 9.38 -8.11 -6.75
N LEU A 29 9.60 -8.63 -7.95
CA LEU A 29 9.04 -8.06 -9.17
C LEU A 29 7.50 -8.16 -9.20
N ALA A 30 6.95 -9.32 -8.82
CA ALA A 30 5.51 -9.54 -8.80
C ALA A 30 4.80 -8.62 -7.80
N LEU A 31 5.25 -8.62 -6.54
CA LEU A 31 4.68 -7.75 -5.51
C LEU A 31 4.99 -6.28 -5.77
N GLY A 32 6.23 -5.95 -6.13
CA GLY A 32 6.67 -4.58 -6.35
C GLY A 32 5.96 -3.92 -7.53
N LEU A 33 5.71 -4.64 -8.62
CA LEU A 33 4.96 -4.10 -9.76
C LEU A 33 3.47 -3.91 -9.44
N ASN A 34 2.88 -4.86 -8.70
CA ASN A 34 1.50 -4.73 -8.23
C ASN A 34 1.34 -3.51 -7.30
N GLU A 35 2.24 -3.37 -6.33
CA GLU A 35 2.25 -2.24 -5.40
C GLU A 35 2.57 -0.92 -6.11
N ALA A 36 3.46 -0.91 -7.10
CA ALA A 36 3.76 0.30 -7.87
C ALA A 36 2.54 0.81 -8.64
N ALA A 37 1.74 -0.09 -9.22
CA ALA A 37 0.51 0.28 -9.91
C ALA A 37 -0.52 0.87 -8.94
N TYR A 38 -0.70 0.23 -7.78
CA TYR A 38 -1.59 0.73 -6.72
C TYR A 38 -1.11 2.09 -6.18
N ALA A 39 0.18 2.21 -5.86
CA ALA A 39 0.77 3.44 -5.34
C ALA A 39 0.67 4.60 -6.34
N ALA A 40 0.84 4.35 -7.63
CA ALA A 40 0.66 5.36 -8.67
C ALA A 40 -0.79 5.88 -8.71
N GLU A 41 -1.77 4.98 -8.63
CA GLU A 41 -3.18 5.34 -8.60
C GLU A 41 -3.55 6.06 -7.30
N LEU A 42 -3.01 5.63 -6.16
CA LEU A 42 -3.18 6.29 -4.88
C LEU A 42 -2.65 7.72 -4.90
N VAL A 43 -1.45 7.94 -5.43
CA VAL A 43 -0.87 9.29 -5.56
C VAL A 43 -1.71 10.15 -6.50
N ARG A 44 -2.15 9.60 -7.63
CA ARG A 44 -3.03 10.30 -8.59
C ARG A 44 -4.35 10.71 -7.94
N ALA A 45 -5.00 9.78 -7.24
CA ALA A 45 -6.25 10.03 -6.52
C ALA A 45 -6.05 11.07 -5.40
N GLY A 46 -4.94 10.99 -4.67
CA GLY A 46 -4.60 11.98 -3.64
C GLY A 46 -4.40 13.39 -4.20
N ILE A 47 -3.75 13.54 -5.35
CA ILE A 47 -3.59 14.84 -6.02
C ILE A 47 -4.94 15.39 -6.49
N ILE A 48 -5.80 14.55 -7.09
CA ILE A 48 -7.12 14.94 -7.60
C ILE A 48 -8.11 15.26 -6.46
N SER A 49 -7.90 14.71 -5.27
CA SER A 49 -8.72 15.01 -4.09
C SER A 49 -8.61 16.45 -3.60
N VAL A 50 -7.57 17.18 -4.01
CA VAL A 50 -7.39 18.60 -3.66
C VAL A 50 -8.33 19.46 -4.51
N GLU A 51 -9.08 20.36 -3.85
CA GLU A 51 -10.03 21.25 -4.51
C GLU A 51 -9.36 22.09 -5.61
N ALA A 52 -9.95 22.10 -6.81
CA ALA A 52 -9.41 22.82 -7.97
C ALA A 52 -9.21 24.32 -7.70
N GLY A 53 -10.07 24.94 -6.89
CA GLY A 53 -9.98 26.34 -6.51
C GLY A 53 -8.66 26.72 -5.83
N GLN A 54 -8.00 25.79 -5.12
CA GLN A 54 -6.67 26.02 -4.54
C GLN A 54 -5.61 26.24 -5.63
N THR A 55 -5.71 25.50 -6.74
CA THR A 55 -4.81 25.62 -7.88
C THR A 55 -5.10 26.89 -8.67
N GLU A 56 -6.38 27.19 -8.91
CA GLU A 56 -6.81 28.40 -9.64
C GLU A 56 -6.44 29.69 -8.89
N ALA A 57 -6.60 29.72 -7.57
CA ALA A 57 -6.20 30.84 -6.74
C ALA A 57 -4.68 31.07 -6.75
N ALA A 58 -3.90 30.00 -6.65
CA ALA A 58 -2.44 30.06 -6.70
C ALA A 58 -1.93 30.63 -8.03
N LEU A 59 -2.51 30.18 -9.14
CA LEU A 59 -2.18 30.68 -10.48
C LEU A 59 -2.56 32.16 -10.63
N SER A 60 -3.69 32.57 -10.06
CA SER A 60 -4.15 33.97 -10.04
C SER A 60 -3.24 34.88 -9.22
N LEU A 61 -2.54 34.35 -8.22
CA LEU A 61 -1.49 35.03 -7.45
C LEU A 61 -0.11 35.03 -8.14
N GLY A 62 -0.03 34.56 -9.40
CA GLY A 62 1.20 34.53 -10.18
C GLY A 62 2.17 33.40 -9.83
N MET A 63 1.72 32.36 -9.11
CA MET A 63 2.57 31.20 -8.81
C MET A 63 2.77 30.34 -10.07
N SER A 64 3.99 29.84 -10.28
CA SER A 64 4.25 28.87 -11.34
C SER A 64 3.64 27.50 -11.00
N PRO A 65 3.28 26.65 -11.98
CA PRO A 65 2.69 25.33 -11.73
C PRO A 65 3.51 24.46 -10.78
N THR A 66 4.84 24.48 -10.90
CA THR A 66 5.75 23.75 -10.00
C THR A 66 5.70 24.27 -8.57
N LEU A 67 5.59 25.59 -8.40
CA LEU A 67 5.47 26.19 -7.07
C LEU A 67 4.12 25.88 -6.44
N THR A 68 3.03 25.97 -7.21
CA THR A 68 1.68 25.59 -6.80
C THR A 68 1.62 24.12 -6.38
N MET A 69 2.17 23.21 -7.20
CA MET A 69 2.23 21.79 -6.86
C MET A 69 2.99 21.55 -5.56
N ARG A 70 4.21 22.09 -5.43
CA ARG A 70 5.08 21.81 -4.27
C ARG A 70 4.56 22.44 -2.97
N ARG A 71 3.99 23.64 -3.01
CA ARG A 71 3.62 24.41 -1.80
C ARG A 71 2.14 24.31 -1.42
N ILE A 72 1.26 23.98 -2.36
CA ILE A 72 -0.20 24.00 -2.13
C ILE A 72 -0.78 22.61 -2.29
N VAL A 73 -0.65 22.00 -3.47
CA VAL A 73 -1.31 20.73 -3.78
C VAL A 73 -0.68 19.57 -3.03
N LEU A 74 0.64 19.39 -3.12
CA LEU A 74 1.34 18.24 -2.56
C LEU A 74 1.19 18.14 -1.02
N PRO A 75 1.35 19.22 -0.22
CA PRO A 75 1.14 19.12 1.23
C PRO A 75 -0.29 18.76 1.63
N GLN A 76 -1.28 19.10 0.82
CA GLN A 76 -2.69 18.73 1.05
C GLN A 76 -2.94 17.28 0.65
N ALA A 77 -2.50 16.88 -0.55
CA ALA A 77 -2.61 15.51 -1.05
C ALA A 77 -1.91 14.50 -0.11
N MET A 78 -0.74 14.84 0.43
CA MET A 78 0.02 13.96 1.34
C MET A 78 -0.75 13.62 2.62
N ARG A 79 -1.65 14.48 3.09
CA ARG A 79 -2.47 14.19 4.28
C ARG A 79 -3.48 13.07 4.06
N VAL A 80 -3.82 12.78 2.81
CA VAL A 80 -4.73 11.68 2.41
C VAL A 80 -3.93 10.47 1.95
N ILE A 81 -2.85 10.68 1.19
CA ILE A 81 -1.99 9.61 0.65
C ILE A 81 -1.32 8.82 1.77
N VAL A 82 -0.70 9.50 2.75
CA VAL A 82 0.15 8.81 3.74
C VAL A 82 -0.64 7.85 4.64
N PRO A 83 -1.79 8.21 5.23
CA PRO A 83 -2.58 7.27 6.02
C PRO A 83 -2.99 6.03 5.21
N THR A 84 -3.44 6.24 3.97
CA THR A 84 -3.87 5.16 3.07
C THR A 84 -2.71 4.25 2.70
N PHE A 85 -1.55 4.81 2.40
CA PHE A 85 -0.34 4.05 2.09
C PHE A 85 0.16 3.22 3.28
N GLY A 86 0.03 3.75 4.50
CA GLY A 86 0.30 2.99 5.73
C GLY A 86 -0.58 1.75 5.85
N ASN A 87 -1.88 1.89 5.58
CA ASN A 87 -2.81 0.76 5.57
C ASN A 87 -2.43 -0.28 4.49
N GLU A 88 -2.08 0.18 3.29
CA GLU A 88 -1.64 -0.73 2.22
C GLU A 88 -0.37 -1.48 2.62
N THR A 89 0.58 -0.83 3.29
CA THR A 89 1.80 -1.50 3.76
C THR A 89 1.49 -2.65 4.73
N ILE A 90 0.50 -2.48 5.61
CA ILE A 90 0.03 -3.55 6.51
C ILE A 90 -0.65 -4.68 5.71
N SER A 91 -1.42 -4.33 4.68
CA SER A 91 -2.02 -5.29 3.76
C SER A 91 -0.93 -6.11 3.05
N MET A 92 0.07 -5.43 2.50
CA MET A 92 1.21 -6.02 1.79
C MET A 92 2.02 -6.96 2.66
N LEU A 93 2.24 -6.62 3.95
CA LEU A 93 2.89 -7.54 4.89
C LEU A 93 2.20 -8.90 4.91
N LYS A 94 0.87 -8.95 4.96
CA LYS A 94 0.11 -10.20 4.92
C LYS A 94 0.15 -10.83 3.54
N THR A 95 -0.02 -10.04 2.47
CA THR A 95 0.01 -10.53 1.08
C THR A 95 1.35 -11.17 0.71
N THR A 96 2.46 -10.77 1.35
CA THR A 96 3.77 -11.42 1.13
C THR A 96 3.76 -12.92 1.46
N SER A 97 2.85 -13.38 2.33
CA SER A 97 2.68 -14.80 2.63
C SER A 97 2.29 -15.62 1.40
N LEU A 98 1.69 -14.99 0.38
CA LEU A 98 1.34 -15.65 -0.87
C LEU A 98 2.58 -16.15 -1.62
N ILE A 99 3.75 -15.54 -1.40
CA ILE A 99 5.02 -15.98 -1.98
C ILE A 99 5.36 -17.42 -1.53
N ALA A 100 4.89 -17.85 -0.36
CA ALA A 100 5.12 -19.22 0.11
C ALA A 100 4.48 -20.27 -0.84
N ALA A 101 3.41 -19.92 -1.57
CA ALA A 101 2.78 -20.80 -2.55
C ALA A 101 3.69 -21.14 -3.75
N ILE A 102 4.66 -20.27 -4.05
CA ILE A 102 5.68 -20.49 -5.09
C ILE A 102 7.02 -20.97 -4.51
N GLY A 103 7.03 -21.41 -3.24
CA GLY A 103 8.22 -21.94 -2.57
C GLY A 103 9.14 -20.87 -1.95
N GLY A 104 8.66 -19.65 -1.75
CA GLY A 104 9.45 -18.65 -1.04
C GLY A 104 9.55 -18.93 0.46
N LEU A 105 10.73 -18.65 1.00
CA LEU A 105 11.07 -18.90 2.40
C LEU A 105 11.14 -17.60 3.21
N GLU A 106 10.08 -16.79 3.10
CA GLU A 106 9.78 -15.74 4.09
C GLU A 106 9.22 -16.36 5.38
N MET A 107 8.77 -15.56 6.35
CA MET A 107 8.30 -16.03 7.65
C MET A 107 7.28 -17.18 7.56
N PHE A 108 6.22 -17.08 6.76
CA PHE A 108 5.22 -18.14 6.63
C PHE A 108 5.82 -19.37 5.93
N GLY A 109 6.52 -19.18 4.80
CA GLY A 109 7.21 -20.28 4.12
C GLY A 109 8.21 -21.05 5.00
N ARG A 110 8.92 -20.37 5.91
CA ARG A 110 9.82 -20.99 6.89
C ARG A 110 9.06 -21.85 7.89
N LEU A 111 7.92 -21.38 8.40
CA LEU A 111 7.07 -22.16 9.28
C LEU A 111 6.50 -23.39 8.56
N GLN A 112 6.18 -23.27 7.27
CA GLN A 112 5.77 -24.41 6.44
C GLN A 112 6.84 -25.48 6.32
N GLN A 113 8.08 -25.07 6.11
CA GLN A 113 9.22 -25.98 6.07
C GLN A 113 9.39 -26.75 7.40
N ILE A 114 9.26 -26.06 8.54
CA ILE A 114 9.43 -26.68 9.87
C ILE A 114 8.29 -27.65 10.16
N TYR A 115 7.04 -27.28 9.91
CA TYR A 115 5.93 -28.19 10.20
C TYR A 115 5.91 -29.39 9.25
N ALA A 116 6.44 -29.26 8.03
CA ALA A 116 6.54 -30.37 7.10
C ALA A 116 7.55 -31.43 7.57
N GLN A 117 8.57 -31.02 8.33
CA GLN A 117 9.58 -31.90 8.90
C GLN A 117 9.16 -32.48 10.27
N THR A 118 8.48 -31.67 11.08
CA THR A 118 8.11 -32.02 12.46
C THR A 118 6.70 -32.62 12.58
N PHE A 119 5.91 -32.55 11.51
CA PHE A 119 4.50 -32.95 11.47
C PHE A 119 3.59 -32.21 12.47
N GLN A 120 4.03 -31.07 13.00
CA GLN A 120 3.29 -30.23 13.96
C GLN A 120 2.52 -29.10 13.25
N ILE A 121 1.61 -29.45 12.34
CA ILE A 121 0.94 -28.48 11.45
C ILE A 121 0.13 -27.44 12.26
N ILE A 122 -0.79 -27.90 13.12
CA ILE A 122 -1.69 -26.99 13.87
C ILE A 122 -0.89 -26.04 14.78
N PRO A 123 0.04 -26.50 15.63
CA PRO A 123 0.83 -25.60 16.49
C PRO A 123 1.61 -24.53 15.72
N LEU A 124 2.27 -24.90 14.61
CA LEU A 124 3.05 -23.94 13.84
C LEU A 124 2.19 -22.94 13.06
N LEU A 125 0.98 -23.30 12.64
CA LEU A 125 0.04 -22.34 12.04
C LEU A 125 -0.46 -21.32 13.08
N VAL A 126 -0.69 -21.74 14.33
CA VAL A 126 -1.01 -20.80 15.42
C VAL A 126 0.15 -19.83 15.67
N VAL A 127 1.40 -20.32 15.68
CA VAL A 127 2.59 -19.48 15.78
C VAL A 127 2.67 -18.48 14.62
N ALA A 128 2.37 -18.91 13.38
CA ALA A 128 2.31 -18.01 12.23
C ALA A 128 1.30 -16.87 12.43
N CYS A 129 0.08 -17.19 12.87
CA CYS A 129 -0.95 -16.22 13.17
C CYS A 129 -0.51 -15.21 14.25
N LEU A 130 0.12 -15.70 15.32
CA LEU A 130 0.63 -14.83 16.40
C LEU A 130 1.72 -13.88 15.90
N TRP A 131 2.62 -14.35 15.04
CA TRP A 131 3.65 -13.50 14.44
C TRP A 131 3.06 -12.46 13.48
N TYR A 132 2.13 -12.84 12.61
CA TYR A 132 1.45 -11.87 11.74
C TYR A 132 0.65 -10.85 12.54
N LEU A 133 -0.01 -11.27 13.62
CA LEU A 133 -0.73 -10.37 14.52
C LEU A 133 0.23 -9.41 15.23
N PHE A 134 1.36 -9.91 15.73
CA PHE A 134 2.40 -9.09 16.35
C PHE A 134 2.93 -8.03 15.37
N LEU A 135 3.36 -8.44 14.18
CA LEU A 135 3.89 -7.53 13.16
C LEU A 135 2.83 -6.51 12.70
N THR A 136 1.60 -6.97 12.47
CA THR A 136 0.47 -6.09 12.14
C THR A 136 0.25 -5.07 13.24
N SER A 137 0.25 -5.49 14.51
CA SER A 137 0.06 -4.57 15.65
C SER A 137 1.15 -3.52 15.73
N VAL A 138 2.41 -3.91 15.54
CA VAL A 138 3.55 -2.98 15.50
C VAL A 138 3.38 -1.94 14.39
N LEU A 139 3.02 -2.39 13.18
CA LEU A 139 2.79 -1.48 12.05
C LEU A 139 1.56 -0.59 12.26
N THR A 140 0.47 -1.10 12.86
CA THR A 140 -0.71 -0.30 13.20
C THR A 140 -0.36 0.81 14.19
N VAL A 141 0.49 0.54 15.18
CA VAL A 141 0.99 1.58 16.10
C VAL A 141 1.81 2.63 15.35
N ALA A 142 2.72 2.20 14.45
CA ALA A 142 3.49 3.11 13.62
C ALA A 142 2.60 3.97 12.70
N GLN A 143 1.57 3.35 12.10
CA GLN A 143 0.56 4.04 11.30
C GLN A 143 -0.21 5.06 12.15
N GLY A 144 -0.55 4.74 13.40
CA GLY A 144 -1.20 5.68 14.31
C GLY A 144 -0.38 6.95 14.57
N TYR A 145 0.96 6.84 14.65
CA TYR A 145 1.83 8.02 14.74
C TYR A 145 1.85 8.84 13.44
N LEU A 146 1.85 8.18 12.28
CA LEU A 146 1.76 8.85 10.98
C LEU A 146 0.42 9.58 10.82
N GLU A 147 -0.67 8.92 11.20
CA GLU A 147 -2.02 9.51 11.21
C GLU A 147 -2.11 10.68 12.17
N ALA A 148 -1.53 10.61 13.36
CA ALA A 148 -1.52 11.74 14.29
C ALA A 148 -0.78 12.96 13.72
N TYR A 149 0.26 12.74 12.90
CA TYR A 149 1.00 13.80 12.23
C TYR A 149 0.24 14.39 11.03
N PHE A 150 -0.40 13.56 10.20
CA PHE A 150 -1.07 13.99 8.95
C PHE A 150 -2.59 14.25 9.08
N GLY A 151 -3.25 13.68 10.09
CA GLY A 151 -4.71 13.59 10.24
C GLY A 151 -5.41 14.83 10.81
N ARG A 152 -4.69 15.91 11.10
CA ARG A 152 -5.33 17.19 11.45
C ARG A 152 -5.91 17.85 10.19
N GLY A 153 -7.20 17.63 9.86
CA GLY A 153 -7.81 18.39 8.77
C GLY A 153 -9.25 18.09 8.36
N PHE A 154 -9.55 16.94 7.74
CA PHE A 154 -10.62 16.89 6.73
C PHE A 154 -11.63 15.73 6.80
N GLY A 155 -11.60 14.85 7.81
CA GLY A 155 -12.56 13.74 7.90
C GLY A 155 -13.58 13.91 9.02
N GLU A 156 -13.07 13.97 10.24
CA GLU A 156 -13.88 13.87 11.44
C GLU A 156 -14.78 15.08 11.64
N LYS A 157 -14.26 16.30 11.39
CA LYS A 157 -15.03 17.54 11.60
C LYS A 157 -16.07 17.80 10.53
N GLU A 158 -15.83 17.40 9.28
CA GLU A 158 -16.80 17.59 8.19
C GLU A 158 -17.91 16.53 8.23
N ALA A 159 -17.59 15.28 8.56
CA ALA A 159 -18.58 14.24 8.80
C ALA A 159 -19.45 14.56 10.02
N GLU A 160 -18.84 14.94 11.15
CA GLU A 160 -19.56 15.34 12.37
C GLU A 160 -20.41 16.62 12.14
N ALA A 161 -19.89 17.58 11.36
CA ALA A 161 -20.65 18.77 10.97
C ALA A 161 -21.81 18.45 10.01
N ALA A 162 -21.62 17.52 9.07
CA ALA A 162 -22.67 17.07 8.15
C ALA A 162 -23.78 16.32 8.91
N GLU A 163 -23.41 15.46 9.86
CA GLU A 163 -24.33 14.72 10.71
C GLU A 163 -25.12 15.66 11.64
N ARG A 164 -24.44 16.63 12.28
CA ARG A 164 -25.10 17.70 13.05
C ARG A 164 -26.06 18.54 12.19
N ARG A 165 -25.70 18.86 10.95
CA ARG A 165 -26.56 19.60 10.02
C ARG A 165 -27.78 18.79 9.59
N ALA A 166 -27.61 17.48 9.35
CA ALA A 166 -28.70 16.56 9.03
C ALA A 166 -29.68 16.43 10.21
N ALA A 167 -29.17 16.24 11.43
CA ALA A 167 -29.97 16.18 12.65
C ALA A 167 -30.79 17.47 12.88
N LYS A 168 -30.18 18.64 12.67
CA LYS A 168 -30.87 19.94 12.81
C LYS A 168 -31.97 20.15 11.78
N ARG A 169 -31.81 19.62 10.56
CA ARG A 169 -32.84 19.67 9.51
C ARG A 169 -34.02 18.74 9.82
N ALA A 170 -33.75 17.54 10.32
CA ALA A 170 -34.78 16.59 10.75
C ALA A 170 -35.65 17.16 11.89
N ALA A 171 -35.03 17.81 12.89
CA ALA A 171 -35.75 18.45 14.00
C ALA A 171 -36.62 19.64 13.57
N ARG A 172 -36.26 20.35 12.50
CA ARG A 172 -37.01 21.53 12.01
C ARG A 172 -38.20 21.15 11.12
N GLY A 173 -38.18 19.96 10.52
CA GLY A 173 -39.28 19.43 9.70
C GLY A 173 -40.43 18.81 10.51
N GLN A 174 -40.27 18.63 11.81
CA GLN A 174 -41.31 18.06 12.71
C GLN A 174 -42.23 19.12 13.36
N HIS A 175 -42.02 20.41 13.06
CA HIS A 175 -42.79 21.53 13.62
C HIS A 175 -43.65 22.27 12.58
N VAL A 176 -43.94 21.63 11.44
CA VAL A 176 -44.91 22.08 10.42
C VAL A 176 -45.98 21.01 10.31
#